data_AF-A0A8T3SG38-F1
#
_entry.id   AF-A0A8T3SG38-F1
#
_cell.length_a   1.000
_cell.length_b   1.000
_cell.length_c   1.000
_cell.angle_alpha   90.00
_cell.angle_beta   90.00
_cell.angle_gamma   90.00
#
_symmetry.space_group_name_H-M   'P 1'
#
loop_
_entity.id
_entity.type
_entity.pdbx_description
1 polymer ?
#
loop_
_entity_poly.entity_id
_entity_poly.type
_entity_poly.pdbx_seq_one_letter_code
_entity_poly.pdbx_strand_id
1 'polypeptide(L)'
;MTGRLGPKTDLVRGTLVAALLAAGGIHLWLTPEHFEESPIVGTGFLAAGILQLLLAVALLYRPSRLALLAVGVSSAGLIAAYGVAVAVGLPFASQAAGGMEEGLRLGAGEPVTLLAIIAKAIELGSIVLAMMLLGRLNSAQGRRATLRGLGLRRNHGREARH
;
A
#
# COMPACT_ATOMS: atom_id res chain seq x y z
N MET A 1 -2.70 -8.78 22.77
CA MET A 1 -2.49 -10.15 22.25
C MET A 1 -2.24 -10.11 20.75
N THR A 2 -1.00 -9.86 20.32
CA THR A 2 -0.60 -9.99 18.91
C THR A 2 -0.40 -11.47 18.60
N GLY A 3 -1.40 -12.11 17.98
CA GLY A 3 -1.24 -13.47 17.46
C GLY A 3 -0.17 -13.45 16.38
N ARG A 4 1.05 -13.87 16.72
CA ARG A 4 2.19 -13.94 15.82
C ARG A 4 1.87 -14.97 14.73
N LEU A 5 1.53 -14.48 13.53
CA LEU A 5 1.37 -15.33 12.35
C LEU A 5 2.81 -15.69 11.99
N GLY A 6 3.23 -16.95 12.19
CA GLY A 6 4.65 -17.36 12.32
C GLY A 6 5.69 -16.69 11.39
N PRO A 7 7.00 -16.80 11.69
CA PRO A 7 8.06 -15.85 11.32
C PRO A 7 8.08 -15.36 9.86
N LYS A 8 7.76 -16.23 8.89
CA LYS A 8 7.65 -15.86 7.47
C LYS A 8 6.52 -14.86 7.17
N THR A 9 5.46 -14.82 7.95
CA THR A 9 4.33 -13.88 7.79
C THR A 9 4.66 -12.54 8.44
N ASP A 10 5.32 -12.58 9.59
CA ASP A 10 5.85 -11.36 10.21
C ASP A 10 6.88 -10.67 9.33
N LEU A 11 7.77 -11.43 8.66
CA LEU A 11 8.73 -10.85 7.71
C LEU A 11 8.03 -10.19 6.52
N VAL A 12 7.13 -10.90 5.83
CA VAL A 12 6.36 -10.34 4.69
C VAL A 12 5.59 -9.09 5.11
N ARG A 13 4.98 -9.10 6.31
CA ARG A 13 4.29 -7.94 6.87
C ARG A 13 5.24 -6.79 7.17
N GLY A 14 6.41 -7.06 7.75
CA GLY A 14 7.44 -6.06 8.01
C GLY A 14 7.95 -5.41 6.71
N THR A 15 8.21 -6.22 5.68
CA THR A 15 8.58 -5.74 4.35
C THR A 15 7.49 -4.87 3.74
N LEU A 16 6.21 -5.27 3.85
CA LEU A 16 5.10 -4.46 3.37
C LEU A 16 4.99 -3.12 4.11
N VAL A 17 5.16 -3.12 5.43
CA VAL A 17 5.17 -1.88 6.23
C VAL A 17 6.31 -0.97 5.77
N ALA A 18 7.53 -1.50 5.62
CA ALA A 18 8.67 -0.72 5.16
C ALA A 18 8.45 -0.13 3.76
N ALA A 19 7.86 -0.91 2.85
CA ALA A 19 7.49 -0.46 1.50
C ALA A 19 6.48 0.70 1.55
N LEU A 20 5.44 0.61 2.38
CA LEU A 20 4.45 1.68 2.53
C LEU A 20 5.05 2.95 3.15
N LEU A 21 5.96 2.81 4.12
CA LEU A 21 6.67 3.95 4.69
C LEU A 21 7.56 4.64 3.65
N ALA A 22 8.28 3.86 2.84
CA ALA A 22 9.14 4.40 1.78
C ALA A 22 8.31 5.10 0.69
N ALA A 23 7.27 4.45 0.17
CA ALA A 23 6.38 5.05 -0.83
C ALA A 23 5.68 6.30 -0.28
N GLY A 24 5.17 6.24 0.96
CA GLY A 24 4.51 7.37 1.60
C GLY A 24 5.47 8.55 1.78
N GLY A 25 6.70 8.28 2.21
CA GLY A 25 7.76 9.28 2.30
C GLY A 25 8.09 9.94 0.97
N ILE A 26 8.16 9.17 -0.13
CA ILE A 26 8.40 9.73 -1.47
C ILE A 26 7.26 10.64 -1.91
N HIS A 27 5.99 10.26 -1.71
CA HIS A 27 4.87 11.13 -2.07
C HIS A 27 4.88 12.44 -1.27
N LEU A 28 5.17 12.37 0.04
CA LEU A 28 5.29 13.56 0.88
C LEU A 28 6.49 14.43 0.48
N TRP A 29 7.60 13.83 0.09
CA TRP A 29 8.78 14.54 -0.41
C TRP A 29 8.48 15.32 -1.69
N LEU A 30 7.73 14.72 -2.61
CA LEU A 30 7.34 15.33 -3.89
C LEU A 30 6.15 16.29 -3.78
N THR A 31 5.48 16.33 -2.63
CA THR A 31 4.28 17.15 -2.43
C THR A 31 4.50 18.65 -2.68
N PRO A 32 5.56 19.31 -2.17
CA PRO A 32 5.77 20.74 -2.38
C PRO A 32 5.92 21.10 -3.86
N GLU A 33 6.71 20.33 -4.59
CA GLU A 33 6.92 20.48 -6.04
C GLU A 33 5.58 20.40 -6.80
N HIS A 34 4.76 19.39 -6.49
CA HIS A 34 3.46 19.24 -7.15
C HIS A 34 2.43 20.31 -6.73
N PHE A 35 2.61 20.98 -5.59
CA PHE A 35 1.81 22.15 -5.23
C PHE A 35 2.18 23.39 -6.04
N GLU A 36 3.45 23.51 -6.44
CA GLU A 36 3.90 24.57 -7.36
C GLU A 36 3.32 24.37 -8.77
N GLU A 37 3.16 23.12 -9.21
CA GLU A 37 2.51 22.80 -10.49
C GLU A 37 0.99 23.02 -10.48
N SER A 38 0.32 22.51 -9.44
CA SER A 38 -1.14 22.55 -9.31
C SER A 38 -1.60 22.20 -7.88
N PRO A 39 -2.45 23.02 -7.25
CA PRO A 39 -3.02 22.71 -5.94
C PRO A 39 -3.72 21.35 -5.85
N ILE A 40 -4.36 20.92 -6.95
CA ILE A 40 -5.07 19.64 -7.01
C ILE A 40 -4.07 18.48 -7.03
N VAL A 41 -2.99 18.60 -7.82
CA VAL A 41 -1.97 17.56 -7.94
C VAL A 41 -1.19 17.42 -6.63
N GLY A 42 -0.72 18.53 -6.04
CA GLY A 42 -0.08 18.53 -4.73
C GLY A 42 -0.95 17.92 -3.62
N THR A 43 -2.26 18.22 -3.62
CA THR A 43 -3.21 17.58 -2.67
C THR A 43 -3.28 16.07 -2.87
N GLY A 44 -3.25 15.59 -4.11
CA GLY A 44 -3.20 14.16 -4.43
C GLY A 44 -1.97 13.47 -3.85
N PHE A 45 -0.79 14.07 -4.00
CA PHE A 45 0.46 13.58 -3.42
C PHE A 45 0.43 13.57 -1.89
N LEU A 46 -0.05 14.66 -1.28
CA LEU A 46 -0.21 14.75 0.17
C LEU A 46 -1.13 13.66 0.72
N ALA A 47 -2.30 13.50 0.10
CA ALA A 47 -3.28 12.48 0.49
C ALA A 47 -2.73 11.07 0.32
N ALA A 48 -2.03 10.80 -0.79
CA ALA A 48 -1.38 9.51 -1.06
C ALA A 48 -0.34 9.18 0.02
N GLY A 49 0.53 10.13 0.33
CA GLY A 49 1.56 10.00 1.36
C GLY A 49 0.97 9.69 2.73
N ILE A 50 0.02 10.50 3.19
CA ILE A 50 -0.67 10.29 4.47
C ILE A 50 -1.37 8.93 4.50
N LEU A 51 -2.09 8.57 3.44
CA LEU A 51 -2.80 7.29 3.36
C LEU A 51 -1.85 6.10 3.49
N GLN A 52 -0.72 6.11 2.78
CA GLN A 52 0.28 5.04 2.83
C GLN A 52 0.91 4.91 4.24
N LEU A 53 1.19 6.03 4.91
CA LEU A 53 1.68 6.02 6.29
C LEU A 53 0.63 5.47 7.26
N LEU A 54 -0.64 5.89 7.15
CA LEU A 54 -1.73 5.39 7.98
C LEU A 54 -1.95 3.89 7.78
N LEU A 55 -1.83 3.40 6.54
CA LEU A 55 -1.92 1.97 6.24
C LEU A 55 -0.73 1.19 6.82
N ALA A 56 0.48 1.74 6.78
CA ALA A 56 1.64 1.14 7.43
C ALA A 56 1.43 0.98 8.94
N VAL A 57 0.93 2.04 9.59
CA VAL A 57 0.57 2.06 11.02
C VAL A 57 -0.54 1.06 11.33
N ALA A 58 -1.62 1.04 10.54
CA ALA A 58 -2.72 0.09 10.70
C ALA A 58 -2.22 -1.36 10.61
N LEU A 59 -1.33 -1.64 9.65
CA LEU A 59 -0.72 -2.95 9.49
C LEU A 59 0.22 -3.30 10.64
N LEU A 60 0.90 -2.36 11.30
CA LEU A 60 1.71 -2.59 12.51
C LEU A 60 0.88 -2.93 13.74
N TYR A 61 -0.30 -2.33 13.90
CA TYR A 61 -1.18 -2.64 15.02
C TYR A 61 -1.96 -3.93 14.82
N ARG A 62 -2.63 -4.09 13.68
CA ARG A 62 -3.46 -5.27 13.40
C ARG A 62 -3.64 -5.51 11.90
N PRO A 63 -2.99 -6.55 11.33
CA PRO A 63 -3.22 -6.91 9.94
C PRO A 63 -4.67 -7.39 9.79
N SER A 64 -5.46 -6.64 9.02
CA SER A 64 -6.85 -6.96 8.73
C SER A 64 -7.06 -7.12 7.22
N ARG A 65 -8.10 -7.86 6.84
CA ARG A 65 -8.48 -8.01 5.42
C ARG A 65 -8.73 -6.64 4.78
N LEU A 66 -9.41 -5.74 5.50
CA LEU A 66 -9.72 -4.41 5.01
C LEU A 66 -8.44 -3.58 4.78
N ALA A 67 -7.50 -3.57 5.74
CA ALA A 67 -6.24 -2.83 5.59
C ALA A 67 -5.41 -3.33 4.40
N LEU A 68 -5.34 -4.65 4.19
CA LEU A 68 -4.61 -5.22 3.06
C LEU A 68 -5.28 -4.94 1.71
N LEU A 69 -6.61 -4.96 1.66
CA LEU A 69 -7.35 -4.55 0.45
C LEU A 69 -7.15 -3.06 0.17
N ALA A 70 -7.18 -2.22 1.20
CA ALA A 70 -6.94 -0.78 1.07
C ALA A 70 -5.53 -0.49 0.53
N VAL A 71 -4.50 -1.23 0.95
CA VAL A 71 -3.16 -1.18 0.35
C VAL A 71 -3.22 -1.53 -1.14
N GLY A 72 -3.83 -2.67 -1.49
CA GLY A 72 -3.89 -3.10 -2.88
C GLY A 72 -4.59 -2.09 -3.79
N VAL A 73 -5.74 -1.58 -3.36
CA VAL A 73 -6.55 -0.60 -4.14
C VAL A 73 -5.84 0.74 -4.24
N SER A 74 -5.30 1.27 -3.14
CA SER A 74 -4.60 2.57 -3.17
C SER A 74 -3.33 2.51 -4.02
N SER A 75 -2.49 1.48 -3.87
CA SER A 75 -1.30 1.31 -4.70
C SER A 75 -1.63 1.12 -6.18
N ALA A 76 -2.66 0.34 -6.51
CA ALA A 76 -3.10 0.20 -7.90
C ALA A 76 -3.63 1.53 -8.47
N GLY A 77 -4.38 2.30 -7.68
CA GLY A 77 -4.86 3.63 -8.07
C GLY A 77 -3.71 4.61 -8.33
N LEU A 78 -2.66 4.61 -7.50
CA LEU A 78 -1.49 5.48 -7.68
C LEU A 78 -0.67 5.11 -8.92
N ILE A 79 -0.51 3.82 -9.20
CA ILE A 79 0.13 3.34 -10.45
C ILE A 79 -0.69 3.77 -11.67
N ALA A 80 -2.02 3.60 -11.63
CA ALA A 80 -2.91 3.99 -12.72
C ALA A 80 -2.88 5.52 -12.95
N ALA A 81 -2.94 6.31 -11.87
CA ALA A 81 -2.87 7.76 -11.93
C ALA A 81 -1.54 8.24 -12.56
N TYR A 82 -0.42 7.62 -12.19
CA TYR A 82 0.88 7.90 -12.80
C TYR A 82 0.90 7.52 -14.29
N GLY A 83 0.32 6.38 -14.66
CA GLY A 83 0.20 5.97 -16.07
C GLY A 83 -0.55 6.99 -16.91
N VAL A 84 -1.64 7.57 -16.38
CA VAL A 84 -2.37 8.66 -17.03
C VAL A 84 -1.52 9.93 -17.10
N ALA A 85 -0.88 10.32 -16.00
CA ALA A 85 -0.05 11.52 -15.92
C ALA A 85 1.09 11.52 -16.94
N VAL A 86 1.75 10.38 -17.15
CA VAL A 86 2.82 10.22 -18.13
C VAL A 86 2.28 10.15 -19.57
N ALA A 87 1.22 9.37 -19.81
CA ALA A 87 0.75 9.12 -21.17
C ALA A 87 0.13 10.35 -21.84
N VAL A 88 -0.71 11.08 -21.11
CA VAL A 88 -1.55 12.17 -21.66
C VAL A 88 -1.44 13.49 -20.90
N GLY A 89 -0.72 13.51 -19.76
CA GLY A 89 -0.71 14.65 -18.86
C GLY A 89 -1.96 14.70 -17.98
N LEU A 90 -1.89 15.42 -16.87
CA LEU A 90 -3.07 15.64 -16.02
C LEU A 90 -3.82 16.90 -16.50
N PRO A 91 -5.15 16.85 -16.69
CA PRO A 91 -5.94 17.99 -17.17
C PRO A 91 -5.99 19.16 -16.17
N PHE A 92 -5.42 18.97 -14.97
CA PHE A 92 -5.35 19.95 -13.89
C PHE A 92 -3.94 20.50 -13.65
N ALA A 93 -2.93 20.03 -14.38
CA ALA A 93 -1.58 20.58 -14.33
C ALA A 93 -1.51 21.86 -15.17
N SER A 94 -0.90 22.92 -14.64
CA SER A 94 -0.74 24.16 -15.40
C SER A 94 0.30 23.95 -16.50
N GLN A 95 -0.02 24.29 -17.77
CA GLN A 95 0.94 24.17 -18.88
C GLN A 95 2.20 25.05 -18.73
N ALA A 96 2.19 25.96 -17.75
CA ALA A 96 3.30 26.84 -17.42
C ALA A 96 4.35 26.17 -16.51
N ALA A 97 4.00 25.09 -15.81
CA ALA A 97 4.92 24.33 -14.98
C ALA A 97 5.67 23.27 -15.80
N GLY A 98 6.21 23.67 -16.96
CA GLY A 98 7.17 22.87 -17.70
C GLY A 98 8.46 22.79 -16.90
N GLY A 99 8.47 21.98 -15.84
CA GLY A 99 9.62 21.74 -14.99
C GLY A 99 10.79 21.29 -15.83
N MET A 100 11.97 21.85 -15.54
CA MET A 100 13.27 21.46 -16.09
C MET A 100 13.71 20.07 -15.60
N GLU A 101 12.77 19.16 -15.35
CA GLU A 101 13.02 17.80 -14.86
C GLU A 101 13.58 16.93 -15.98
N GLU A 102 14.80 16.43 -15.80
CA GLU A 102 15.42 15.45 -16.69
C GLU A 102 14.76 14.08 -16.51
N GLY A 103 14.01 13.63 -17.50
CA GLY A 103 13.40 12.30 -17.50
C GLY A 103 12.92 11.86 -18.88
N LEU A 104 12.60 10.57 -19.01
CA LEU A 104 12.13 10.00 -20.28
C LEU A 104 10.67 10.40 -20.52
N ARG A 105 10.40 11.18 -21.56
CA ARG A 105 9.02 11.54 -21.93
C ARG A 105 8.36 10.40 -22.73
N LEU A 106 7.32 9.80 -22.15
CA LEU A 106 6.50 8.77 -22.79
C LEU A 106 5.13 9.36 -23.14
N GLY A 107 5.04 10.09 -24.25
CA GLY A 107 3.80 10.74 -24.70
C GLY A 107 3.80 12.25 -24.46
N ALA A 108 2.60 12.81 -24.24
CA ALA A 108 2.42 14.26 -24.07
C ALA A 108 2.45 14.71 -22.60
N GLY A 109 2.58 13.76 -21.66
CA GLY A 109 2.54 14.03 -20.23
C GLY A 109 3.90 14.21 -19.56
N GLU A 110 3.91 13.99 -18.25
CA GLU A 110 5.07 14.23 -17.38
C GLU A 110 6.27 13.34 -17.73
N PRO A 111 7.51 13.84 -17.56
CA PRO A 111 8.71 13.02 -17.75
C PRO A 111 8.76 11.88 -16.72
N VAL A 112 9.20 10.72 -17.18
CA VAL A 112 9.47 9.57 -16.31
C VAL A 112 10.79 9.80 -15.59
N THR A 113 10.72 10.06 -14.29
CA THR A 113 11.87 10.25 -13.42
C THR A 113 12.25 8.94 -12.72
N LEU A 114 13.51 8.84 -12.30
CA LEU A 114 13.99 7.66 -11.54
C LEU A 114 13.20 7.48 -10.24
N LEU A 115 12.90 8.59 -9.54
CA LEU A 115 12.18 8.54 -8.28
C LEU A 115 10.73 8.07 -8.48
N ALA A 116 10.07 8.49 -9.56
CA ALA A 116 8.76 7.99 -9.93
C ALA A 116 8.77 6.48 -10.19
N ILE A 117 9.75 5.97 -10.95
CA ILE A 117 9.90 4.52 -11.18
C ILE A 117 10.08 3.77 -9.86
N ILE A 118 10.96 4.25 -8.98
CA ILE A 118 11.19 3.64 -7.67
C ILE A 118 9.89 3.57 -6.86
N ALA A 119 9.15 4.68 -6.77
CA ALA A 119 7.88 4.72 -6.05
C ALA A 119 6.87 3.71 -6.62
N LYS A 120 6.74 3.63 -7.96
CA LYS A 120 5.79 2.69 -8.59
C LYS A 120 6.22 1.22 -8.44
N ALA A 121 7.52 0.94 -8.46
CA ALA A 121 8.04 -0.40 -8.19
C ALA A 121 7.74 -0.84 -6.75
N ILE A 122 7.90 0.05 -5.77
CA ILE A 122 7.57 -0.19 -4.36
C ILE A 122 6.05 -0.44 -4.20
N GLU A 123 5.21 0.33 -4.88
CA GLU A 123 3.75 0.13 -4.86
C GLU A 123 3.34 -1.20 -5.48
N LEU A 124 3.94 -1.58 -6.62
CA LEU A 124 3.70 -2.88 -7.24
C LEU A 124 4.10 -4.02 -6.32
N GLY A 125 5.26 -3.92 -5.67
CA GLY A 125 5.69 -4.85 -4.63
C GLY A 125 4.70 -4.90 -3.45
N SER A 126 4.16 -3.76 -3.05
CA SER A 126 3.18 -3.66 -1.96
C SER A 126 1.88 -4.41 -2.30
N ILE A 127 1.40 -4.34 -3.55
CA ILE A 127 0.24 -5.11 -4.01
C ILE A 127 0.52 -6.61 -3.87
N VAL A 128 1.67 -7.08 -4.36
CA VAL A 128 2.04 -8.52 -4.30
C VAL A 128 2.09 -9.00 -2.84
N LEU A 129 2.78 -8.26 -1.97
CA LEU A 129 2.89 -8.60 -0.56
C LEU A 129 1.53 -8.59 0.16
N ALA A 130 0.66 -7.61 -0.15
CA ALA A 130 -0.69 -7.54 0.40
C ALA A 130 -1.54 -8.76 -0.02
N MET A 131 -1.46 -9.17 -1.29
CA MET A 131 -2.15 -10.36 -1.80
C MET A 131 -1.65 -11.65 -1.14
N MET A 132 -0.34 -11.79 -0.95
CA MET A 132 0.23 -12.92 -0.21
C MET A 132 -0.31 -13.01 1.22
N LEU A 133 -0.41 -11.87 1.93
CA LEU A 133 -0.94 -11.82 3.29
C LEU A 133 -2.45 -12.09 3.33
N LEU A 134 -3.21 -11.60 2.34
CA LEU A 134 -4.64 -11.90 2.20
C LEU A 134 -4.90 -13.39 2.03
N GLY A 135 -4.13 -14.05 1.15
CA GLY A 135 -4.22 -15.51 0.97
C GLY A 135 -4.01 -16.26 2.28
N ARG A 136 -3.00 -15.87 3.07
CA ARG A 136 -2.72 -16.48 4.38
C ARG A 136 -3.83 -16.25 5.40
N LEU A 137 -4.41 -15.05 5.44
CA LEU A 137 -5.55 -14.73 6.32
C LEU A 137 -6.78 -15.57 5.98
N ASN A 138 -7.11 -15.70 4.69
CA ASN A 138 -8.26 -16.47 4.23
C ASN A 138 -8.09 -17.96 4.56
N SER A 139 -6.90 -18.54 4.33
CA SER A 139 -6.62 -19.94 4.70
C SER A 139 -6.71 -20.19 6.22
N ALA A 140 -6.27 -19.23 7.04
CA ALA A 140 -6.37 -19.34 8.49
C ALA A 140 -7.83 -19.27 8.98
N GLN A 141 -8.66 -18.43 8.35
CA GLN A 141 -10.10 -18.35 8.65
C GLN A 141 -10.84 -19.62 8.21
N GLY A 142 -10.56 -20.14 7.02
CA GLY A 142 -11.14 -21.40 6.51
C GLY A 142 -10.86 -22.58 7.44
N ARG A 143 -9.60 -22.77 7.84
CA ARG A 143 -9.23 -23.83 8.82
C ARG A 143 -10.00 -23.72 10.14
N ARG A 144 -10.19 -22.49 10.66
CA ARG A 144 -10.96 -22.27 11.90
C ARG A 144 -12.44 -22.59 11.72
N ALA A 145 -13.02 -22.29 10.57
CA ALA A 145 -14.41 -22.64 10.26
C ALA A 145 -14.60 -24.16 10.17
N THR A 146 -13.71 -24.87 9.47
CA THR A 146 -13.72 -26.34 9.39
C THR A 146 -13.62 -26.99 10.76
N LEU A 147 -12.67 -26.57 11.60
CA LEU A 147 -12.52 -27.12 12.96
C LEU A 147 -13.72 -26.86 13.86
N ARG A 148 -14.42 -25.72 13.69
CA ARG A 148 -15.69 -25.45 14.38
C ARG A 148 -16.81 -26.36 13.88
N GLY A 149 -16.93 -26.55 12.56
CA GLY A 149 -17.94 -27.41 11.96
C GLY A 149 -17.80 -28.89 12.33
N LEU A 150 -16.57 -29.36 12.56
CA LEU A 150 -16.28 -30.73 13.01
C LEU A 150 -16.49 -30.94 14.52
N GLY A 151 -16.91 -29.92 15.29
CA GLY A 151 -17.03 -30.04 16.74
C GLY A 151 -15.69 -30.22 17.48
N LEU A 152 -14.56 -30.20 16.78
CA LEU A 152 -13.21 -30.46 17.30
C LEU A 152 -12.61 -29.28 18.08
N ARG A 153 -13.45 -28.40 18.64
CA ARG A 153 -12.98 -27.34 19.53
C ARG A 153 -12.53 -28.02 20.82
N ARG A 154 -11.25 -28.39 20.90
CA ARG A 154 -10.61 -28.97 22.10
C ARG A 154 -11.12 -28.25 23.35
N ASN A 155 -11.96 -28.94 24.12
CA ASN A 155 -12.21 -28.61 25.51
C ASN A 155 -10.88 -28.79 26.23
N HIS A 156 -10.13 -27.70 26.41
CA HIS A 156 -9.03 -27.65 27.37
C HIS A 156 -9.46 -26.71 28.47
N GLY A 157 -9.80 -27.27 29.63
CA GLY A 157 -9.91 -26.51 30.87
C GLY A 157 -11.28 -26.47 31.55
N ARG A 158 -12.01 -27.59 31.63
CA ARG A 158 -13.10 -27.73 32.61
C ARG A 158 -13.05 -29.07 33.36
N GLU A 159 -11.85 -29.49 33.74
CA GLU A 159 -11.63 -30.50 34.78
C GLU A 159 -10.53 -29.94 35.71
N ALA A 160 -10.68 -30.13 37.02
CA ALA A 160 -9.89 -29.55 38.13
C ALA A 160 -10.43 -28.26 38.78
N ARG A 161 -11.66 -28.30 39.29
CA ARG A 161 -12.01 -27.71 40.60
C ARG A 161 -12.99 -28.65 41.31
N HIS A 162 -12.43 -29.57 42.09
CA HIS A 162 -13.09 -30.15 43.25
C HIS A 162 -12.53 -29.43 44.48
#